data_AF-A0A355B904-F1
#
_entry.id   AF-A0A355B904-F1
#
_cell.length_a   1.000
_cell.length_b   1.000
_cell.length_c   1.000
_cell.angle_alpha   90.00
_cell.angle_beta   90.00
_cell.angle_gamma   90.00
#
_symmetry.space_group_name_H-M   'P 1'
#
loop_
_entity.id
_entity.type
_entity.pdbx_description
1 polymer ?
#
loop_
_entity_poly.entity_id
_entity_poly.type
_entity_poly.pdbx_seq_one_letter_code
_entity_poly.pdbx_strand_id
1 'polypeptide(L)'
;MNLISDTALTTAIANRSSLITDGAGSFEVTDPSKLTSSSFSTSVTLFDSLGSPHSITLFFRKIGENIWEYNGTVRGDDLTGPTDNGENEQVLFGRLWFTESGSLDIEDKFLGPVNADNTINLADKNGFLFPRANRFNFEGGSAANQQIDFDFGTSITTDASVTGGLDGVTQFAGQSAVNNQTQNGFTTGTLQAIGVGRNGNITGQFTNGQTRDLARIILANFNAPQRLSIQGSSLFSGTQASGQPILGQAARAGFGSVLSNSIELSNVDIAEEFVKLIQDQQAFQANARVISTTEDLLDEVVNLTR
;
A
#
# COMPACT_ATOMS: atom_id res chain seq x y z
N MET A 1 -18.02 10.50 6.96
CA MET A 1 -19.38 10.91 6.57
C MET A 1 -19.93 11.85 7.62
N ASN A 2 -19.71 13.15 7.44
CA ASN A 2 -20.58 14.20 7.94
C ASN A 2 -20.33 15.40 7.02
N LEU A 3 -20.99 15.37 5.87
CA LEU A 3 -20.98 16.48 4.93
C LEU A 3 -21.72 17.62 5.64
N ILE A 4 -20.98 18.67 6.01
CA ILE A 4 -21.57 20.00 6.17
C ILE A 4 -22.44 20.19 4.93
N SER A 5 -23.73 20.47 5.11
CA SER A 5 -24.66 20.60 3.99
C SER A 5 -24.05 21.52 2.94
N ASP A 6 -23.97 21.05 1.69
CA ASP A 6 -23.39 21.69 0.50
C ASP A 6 -23.72 23.21 0.44
N THR A 7 -24.92 23.58 0.91
CA THR A 7 -25.43 24.96 1.00
C THR A 7 -24.68 25.86 1.99
N ALA A 8 -24.24 25.35 3.14
CA ALA A 8 -23.54 26.14 4.17
C ALA A 8 -22.09 26.42 3.78
N LEU A 9 -21.42 25.44 3.16
CA LEU A 9 -20.10 25.59 2.56
C LEU A 9 -20.14 26.58 1.39
N THR A 10 -21.12 26.43 0.48
CA THR A 10 -21.32 27.36 -0.64
C THR A 10 -21.58 28.80 -0.17
N THR A 11 -22.35 28.98 0.91
CA THR A 11 -22.62 30.31 1.50
C THR A 11 -21.37 30.90 2.18
N ALA A 12 -20.58 30.10 2.88
CA ALA A 12 -19.32 30.53 3.49
C ALA A 12 -18.29 30.96 2.43
N ILE A 13 -18.16 30.18 1.35
CA ILE A 13 -17.28 30.50 0.21
C ILE A 13 -17.76 31.76 -0.51
N ALA A 14 -19.06 31.93 -0.76
CA ALA A 14 -19.62 33.12 -1.41
C ALA A 14 -19.37 34.40 -0.58
N ASN A 15 -19.58 34.35 0.74
CA ASN A 15 -19.34 35.50 1.63
C ASN A 15 -17.86 35.89 1.76
N ARG A 16 -16.94 34.94 1.56
CA ARG A 16 -15.50 35.23 1.60
C ARG A 16 -14.89 35.53 0.23
N SER A 17 -15.57 35.17 -0.85
CA SER A 17 -15.17 35.55 -2.20
C SER A 17 -15.28 37.06 -2.45
N SER A 18 -16.15 37.77 -1.71
CA SER A 18 -16.21 39.24 -1.73
C SER A 18 -15.05 39.94 -1.01
N LEU A 19 -14.18 39.20 -0.33
CA LEU A 19 -12.96 39.70 0.33
C LEU A 19 -11.74 39.63 -0.59
N ILE A 20 -11.90 39.12 -1.82
CA ILE A 20 -10.85 39.14 -2.84
C ILE A 20 -10.67 40.59 -3.29
N THR A 21 -9.49 41.15 -3.03
CA THR A 21 -9.18 42.56 -3.32
C THR A 21 -8.34 42.73 -4.57
N ASP A 22 -8.04 41.64 -5.27
CA ASP A 22 -7.12 41.66 -6.40
C ASP A 22 -7.78 42.24 -7.66
N GLY A 23 -7.19 43.33 -8.17
CA GLY A 23 -7.43 43.84 -9.51
C GLY A 23 -6.43 43.29 -10.54
N ALA A 24 -5.50 42.42 -10.13
CA ALA A 24 -4.63 41.71 -11.05
C ALA A 24 -5.43 40.65 -11.79
N GLY A 25 -5.19 40.58 -13.10
CA GLY A 25 -5.91 39.69 -14.01
C GLY A 25 -5.82 38.21 -13.62
N SER A 26 -6.61 37.43 -14.36
CA SER A 26 -6.63 35.96 -14.28
C SER A 26 -5.23 35.36 -14.37
N PHE A 27 -5.02 34.23 -13.69
CA PHE A 27 -3.82 33.41 -13.86
C PHE A 27 -3.64 33.09 -15.36
N GLU A 28 -2.52 33.54 -15.94
CA GLU A 28 -2.18 33.26 -17.35
C GLU A 28 -1.11 32.17 -17.41
N VAL A 29 -1.53 31.00 -17.89
CA VAL A 29 -0.71 29.78 -17.97
C VAL A 29 0.39 29.88 -19.05
N THR A 30 0.12 30.67 -20.10
CA THR A 30 0.90 30.74 -21.35
C THR A 30 1.95 31.85 -21.36
N ASP A 31 2.04 32.69 -20.31
CA ASP A 31 3.07 33.73 -20.21
C ASP A 31 3.87 33.55 -18.91
N PRO A 32 5.07 32.93 -19.00
CA PRO A 32 5.95 32.72 -17.84
C PRO A 32 6.38 34.01 -17.13
N SER A 33 6.33 35.16 -17.81
CA SER A 33 6.65 36.45 -17.19
C SER A 33 5.52 36.95 -16.29
N LYS A 34 4.26 36.57 -16.56
CA LYS A 34 3.12 36.78 -15.65
C LYS A 34 2.97 35.68 -14.61
N LEU A 35 3.55 34.49 -14.83
CA LEU A 35 3.71 33.46 -13.78
C LEU A 35 4.59 33.95 -12.61
N THR A 36 5.39 35.01 -12.80
CA THR A 36 6.10 35.71 -11.70
C THR A 36 5.18 36.50 -10.76
N SER A 37 3.88 36.57 -11.05
CA SER A 37 2.86 37.02 -10.08
C SER A 37 2.57 35.97 -9.00
N SER A 38 3.08 34.74 -9.14
CA SER A 38 3.06 33.74 -8.07
C SER A 38 4.05 34.14 -6.97
N SER A 39 3.57 34.18 -5.73
CA SER A 39 4.39 34.50 -4.57
C SER A 39 5.25 33.31 -4.14
N PHE A 40 4.87 32.10 -4.55
CA PHE A 40 5.60 30.86 -4.26
C PHE A 40 5.26 29.77 -5.28
N SER A 41 6.21 28.92 -5.64
CA SER A 41 5.96 27.75 -6.49
C SER A 41 6.73 26.53 -6.02
N THR A 42 6.19 25.35 -6.33
CA THR A 42 6.82 24.06 -6.03
C THR A 42 6.39 23.02 -7.07
N SER A 43 7.20 21.99 -7.29
CA SER A 43 6.88 20.89 -8.20
C SER A 43 6.65 19.60 -7.44
N VAL A 44 5.71 18.78 -7.93
CA VAL A 44 5.36 17.45 -7.41
C VAL A 44 5.43 16.47 -8.58
N THR A 45 6.09 15.33 -8.39
CA THR A 45 5.98 14.21 -9.34
C THR A 45 4.78 13.34 -8.99
N LEU A 46 3.90 13.13 -9.96
CA LEU A 46 2.76 12.23 -9.90
C LEU A 46 3.03 11.00 -10.76
N PHE A 47 2.28 9.92 -10.53
CA PHE A 47 2.36 8.73 -11.36
C PHE A 47 1.01 8.46 -11.99
N ASP A 48 1.01 8.14 -13.28
CA ASP A 48 -0.19 7.69 -13.97
C ASP A 48 -0.59 6.26 -13.57
N SER A 49 -1.71 5.77 -14.12
CA SER A 49 -2.18 4.39 -13.89
C SER A 49 -1.23 3.29 -14.40
N LEU A 50 -0.28 3.62 -15.27
CA LEU A 50 0.75 2.71 -15.80
C LEU A 50 2.09 2.83 -15.04
N GLY A 51 2.19 3.79 -14.13
CA GLY A 51 3.38 4.08 -13.34
C GLY A 51 4.40 4.98 -14.04
N SER A 52 4.02 5.72 -15.09
CA SER A 52 4.89 6.73 -15.69
C SER A 52 4.89 8.01 -14.82
N PRO A 53 6.07 8.62 -14.58
CA PRO A 53 6.17 9.84 -13.77
C PRO A 53 5.84 11.10 -14.59
N HIS A 54 4.99 11.95 -14.02
CA HIS A 54 4.51 13.20 -14.59
C HIS A 54 4.79 14.35 -13.62
N SER A 55 5.32 15.48 -14.09
CA SER A 55 5.72 16.60 -13.21
C SER A 55 4.69 17.71 -13.25
N ILE A 56 4.11 18.04 -12.09
CA ILE A 56 3.18 19.14 -11.93
C ILE A 56 3.84 20.25 -11.14
N THR A 57 3.70 21.48 -11.63
CA THR A 57 4.14 22.67 -10.90
C THR A 57 2.93 23.37 -10.29
N LEU A 58 2.94 23.51 -8.97
CA LEU A 58 1.98 24.27 -8.19
C LEU A 58 2.49 25.70 -8.00
N PHE A 59 1.64 26.67 -8.28
CA PHE A 59 1.86 28.09 -8.09
C PHE A 59 0.87 28.61 -7.07
N PHE A 60 1.37 29.30 -6.05
CA PHE A 60 0.58 29.94 -5.01
C PHE A 60 0.69 31.45 -5.15
N ARG A 61 -0.45 32.13 -5.23
CA ARG A 61 -0.57 33.58 -5.35
C ARG A 61 -1.45 34.12 -4.24
N LYS A 62 -1.01 35.17 -3.57
CA LYS A 62 -1.83 35.87 -2.58
C LYS A 62 -2.79 36.83 -3.30
N ILE A 63 -4.10 36.67 -3.08
CA ILE A 63 -5.18 37.44 -3.76
C ILE A 63 -6.01 38.30 -2.80
N GLY A 64 -5.66 38.30 -1.52
CA GLY A 64 -6.32 39.09 -0.48
C GLY A 64 -5.66 38.89 0.88
N GLU A 65 -6.26 39.50 1.91
CA GLU A 65 -5.84 39.28 3.28
C GLU A 65 -6.21 37.85 3.72
N ASN A 66 -5.20 37.04 4.01
CA ASN A 66 -5.35 35.62 4.34
C ASN A 66 -6.03 34.76 3.26
N ILE A 67 -5.98 35.19 2.00
CA ILE A 67 -6.54 34.45 0.86
C ILE A 67 -5.44 34.16 -0.14
N TRP A 68 -5.30 32.88 -0.48
CA TRP A 68 -4.39 32.38 -1.48
C TRP A 68 -5.13 31.63 -2.57
N GLU A 69 -4.65 31.79 -3.78
CA GLU A 69 -5.04 31.02 -4.95
C GLU A 69 -3.90 30.06 -5.28
N TYR A 70 -4.23 28.79 -5.52
CA TYR A 70 -3.28 27.83 -6.04
C TYR A 70 -3.67 27.38 -7.44
N ASN A 71 -2.69 27.26 -8.31
CA ASN A 71 -2.85 26.81 -9.69
C ASN A 71 -1.82 25.71 -9.94
N GLY A 72 -2.24 24.57 -10.46
CA GLY A 72 -1.33 23.52 -10.90
C GLY A 72 -1.27 23.45 -12.41
N THR A 73 -0.05 23.43 -12.93
CA THR A 73 0.20 23.32 -14.37
C THR A 73 1.03 22.08 -14.67
N VAL A 74 0.75 21.48 -15.82
CA VAL A 74 1.54 20.40 -16.41
C VAL A 74 1.92 20.80 -17.83
N ARG A 75 2.96 20.19 -18.39
CA ARG A 75 3.30 20.41 -19.79
C ARG A 75 2.18 19.85 -20.69
N GLY A 76 1.76 20.60 -21.70
CA GLY A 76 0.70 20.19 -22.62
C GLY A 76 1.00 18.87 -23.33
N ASP A 77 2.27 18.62 -23.69
CA ASP A 77 2.71 17.34 -24.26
C ASP A 77 2.43 16.13 -23.36
N ASP A 78 2.21 16.34 -22.07
CA ASP A 78 1.98 15.28 -21.09
C ASP A 78 0.48 14.93 -20.93
N LEU A 79 -0.40 15.65 -21.63
CA LEU A 79 -1.85 15.50 -21.54
C LEU A 79 -2.45 14.96 -22.85
N THR A 80 -3.52 14.19 -22.72
CA THR A 80 -4.38 13.82 -23.85
C THR A 80 -5.47 14.87 -24.07
N GLY A 81 -5.50 15.48 -25.25
CA GLY A 81 -6.54 16.44 -25.65
C GLY A 81 -6.04 17.51 -26.62
N PRO A 82 -6.87 18.52 -26.95
CA PRO A 82 -6.40 19.70 -27.67
C PRO A 82 -5.58 20.57 -26.72
N THR A 83 -4.31 20.23 -26.60
CA THR A 83 -3.31 20.96 -25.81
C THR A 83 -2.69 22.05 -26.68
N ASP A 84 -2.35 23.19 -26.11
CA ASP A 84 -1.69 24.30 -26.81
C ASP A 84 -0.21 23.96 -27.14
N ASN A 85 0.01 23.03 -28.09
CA ASN A 85 1.30 22.72 -28.75
C ASN A 85 2.55 22.72 -27.84
N GLY A 86 2.47 22.08 -26.67
CA GLY A 86 3.61 21.91 -25.75
C GLY A 86 3.84 23.04 -24.75
N GLU A 87 2.96 24.03 -24.71
CA GLU A 87 2.87 25.02 -23.63
C GLU A 87 2.35 24.38 -22.34
N ASN A 88 2.51 25.06 -21.20
CA ASN A 88 1.93 24.60 -19.94
C ASN A 88 0.40 24.72 -19.98
N GLU A 89 -0.28 23.71 -19.48
CA GLU A 89 -1.73 23.65 -19.34
C GLU A 89 -2.11 23.65 -17.86
N GLN A 90 -3.15 24.41 -17.52
CA GLN A 90 -3.68 24.43 -16.17
C GLN A 90 -4.60 23.22 -15.96
N VAL A 91 -4.27 22.42 -14.95
CA VAL A 91 -4.94 21.16 -14.63
C VAL A 91 -5.56 21.17 -13.23
N LEU A 92 -5.15 22.13 -12.41
CA LEU A 92 -5.60 22.28 -11.04
C LEU A 92 -5.79 23.75 -10.72
N PHE A 93 -6.85 24.04 -9.97
CA PHE A 93 -7.13 25.35 -9.42
C PHE A 93 -7.84 25.19 -8.07
N GLY A 94 -7.61 26.13 -7.16
CA GLY A 94 -8.47 26.32 -6.01
C GLY A 94 -8.00 27.47 -5.14
N ARG A 95 -8.68 27.63 -4.00
CA ARG A 95 -8.44 28.73 -3.07
C ARG A 95 -8.31 28.23 -1.64
N LEU A 96 -7.47 28.92 -0.88
CA LEU A 96 -7.17 28.65 0.51
C LEU A 96 -7.41 29.92 1.31
N TRP A 97 -8.25 29.83 2.35
CA TRP A 97 -8.43 30.89 3.33
C TRP A 97 -7.77 30.47 4.62
N PHE A 98 -7.03 31.41 5.21
CA PHE A 98 -6.40 31.23 6.51
C PHE A 98 -7.10 32.09 7.56
N THR A 99 -7.01 31.64 8.80
CA THR A 99 -7.35 32.44 9.99
C THR A 99 -6.24 33.47 10.26
N GLU A 100 -6.53 34.47 11.09
CA GLU A 100 -5.50 35.43 11.56
C GLU A 100 -4.34 34.75 12.31
N SER A 101 -4.58 33.58 12.91
CA SER A 101 -3.57 32.77 13.56
C SER A 101 -2.72 31.92 12.60
N GLY A 102 -2.98 31.98 11.28
CA GLY A 102 -2.22 31.28 10.26
C GLY A 102 -2.65 29.84 9.97
N SER A 103 -3.70 29.35 10.64
CA SER A 103 -4.31 28.03 10.39
C SER A 103 -5.20 28.04 9.15
N LEU A 104 -5.21 26.96 8.38
CA LEU A 104 -6.11 26.73 7.25
C LEU A 104 -7.57 26.65 7.73
N ASP A 105 -8.40 27.56 7.20
CA ASP A 105 -9.80 27.70 7.58
C ASP A 105 -10.75 27.09 6.56
N ILE A 106 -10.59 27.45 5.28
CA ILE A 106 -11.37 26.91 4.18
C ILE A 106 -10.42 26.51 3.06
N GLU A 107 -10.62 25.32 2.53
CA GLU A 107 -10.11 24.91 1.25
C GLU A 107 -11.28 24.80 0.25
N ASP A 108 -11.18 25.52 -0.86
CA ASP A 108 -12.14 25.45 -1.94
C ASP A 108 -11.52 24.82 -3.18
N LYS A 109 -11.90 23.56 -3.40
CA LYS A 109 -11.57 22.76 -4.58
C LYS A 109 -12.63 22.89 -5.70
N PHE A 110 -13.66 23.74 -5.52
CA PHE A 110 -14.91 23.73 -6.31
C PHE A 110 -15.11 24.94 -7.23
N LEU A 111 -14.40 26.05 -7.04
CA LEU A 111 -14.49 27.20 -7.92
C LEU A 111 -13.49 27.09 -9.08
N GLY A 112 -13.94 27.14 -10.33
CA GLY A 112 -13.06 27.37 -11.48
C GLY A 112 -12.50 28.80 -11.49
N PRO A 113 -11.58 29.13 -12.41
CA PRO A 113 -11.06 30.49 -12.53
C PRO A 113 -12.20 31.50 -12.70
N VAL A 114 -12.11 32.62 -11.98
CA VAL A 114 -13.05 33.74 -12.11
C VAL A 114 -12.65 34.55 -13.34
N ASN A 115 -13.59 34.71 -14.27
CA ASN A 115 -13.42 35.54 -15.46
C ASN A 115 -13.27 37.02 -15.09
N ALA A 116 -12.71 37.82 -15.99
CA ALA A 116 -12.60 39.27 -15.82
C ALA A 116 -13.96 39.99 -15.61
N ASP A 117 -15.07 39.33 -15.93
CA ASP A 117 -16.45 39.80 -15.71
C ASP A 117 -17.09 39.27 -14.41
N ASN A 118 -16.29 38.66 -13.53
CA ASN A 118 -16.71 38.09 -12.24
C ASN A 118 -17.66 36.87 -12.35
N THR A 119 -17.71 36.21 -13.52
CA THR A 119 -18.41 34.92 -13.69
C THR A 119 -17.45 33.74 -13.44
N ILE A 120 -17.98 32.62 -12.95
CA ILE A 120 -17.20 31.39 -12.73
C ILE A 120 -17.32 30.50 -13.97
N ASN A 121 -16.22 30.19 -14.64
CA ASN A 121 -16.22 29.12 -15.64
C ASN A 121 -16.29 27.79 -14.92
N LEU A 122 -17.48 27.17 -14.95
CA LEU A 122 -17.69 25.82 -14.45
C LEU A 122 -17.16 24.75 -15.42
N ALA A 123 -16.52 25.12 -16.53
CA ALA A 123 -16.01 24.20 -17.53
C ALA A 123 -14.63 24.59 -18.08
N ASP A 124 -13.83 23.59 -18.47
CA ASP A 124 -12.58 23.79 -19.22
C ASP A 124 -12.84 24.25 -20.67
N LYS A 125 -11.77 24.53 -21.45
CA LYS A 125 -11.85 24.87 -22.88
C LYS A 125 -12.56 23.78 -23.73
N ASN A 126 -12.75 22.58 -23.18
CA ASN A 126 -13.40 21.43 -23.82
C ASN A 126 -14.87 21.24 -23.39
N GLY A 127 -15.42 22.16 -22.59
CA GLY A 127 -16.80 22.06 -22.10
C GLY A 127 -17.01 21.00 -21.03
N PHE A 128 -15.93 20.49 -20.43
CA PHE A 128 -15.99 19.55 -19.33
C PHE A 128 -16.31 20.30 -18.05
N LEU A 129 -17.52 20.07 -17.50
CA LEU A 129 -17.92 20.61 -16.21
C LEU A 129 -16.87 20.21 -15.17
N PHE A 130 -16.43 21.11 -14.29
CA PHE A 130 -15.60 20.80 -13.13
C PHE A 130 -16.48 20.40 -11.92
N PRO A 131 -17.02 19.16 -11.80
CA PRO A 131 -17.40 18.70 -10.49
C PRO A 131 -16.24 17.85 -9.94
N ARG A 132 -15.65 18.36 -8.86
CA ARG A 132 -15.48 17.54 -7.64
C ARG A 132 -14.27 16.58 -7.62
N ALA A 133 -13.39 16.58 -8.61
CA ALA A 133 -12.07 15.93 -8.54
C ALA A 133 -11.14 16.46 -9.64
N ASN A 134 -9.86 16.67 -9.29
CA ASN A 134 -8.81 16.92 -10.27
C ASN A 134 -8.65 15.67 -11.14
N ARG A 135 -9.16 15.73 -12.37
CA ARG A 135 -9.12 14.61 -13.31
C ARG A 135 -7.95 14.82 -14.24
N PHE A 136 -6.94 13.96 -14.09
CA PHE A 136 -5.76 13.97 -14.94
C PHE A 136 -5.94 12.98 -16.09
N ASN A 137 -5.68 13.47 -17.30
CA ASN A 137 -5.70 12.68 -18.54
C ASN A 137 -4.29 12.70 -19.11
N PHE A 138 -3.41 11.84 -18.59
CA PHE A 138 -2.01 11.81 -19.07
C PHE A 138 -1.91 11.15 -20.45
N GLU A 139 -0.94 11.58 -21.26
CA GLU A 139 -0.62 10.93 -22.54
C GLU A 139 -0.12 9.48 -22.34
N GLY A 140 -0.05 8.69 -23.40
CA GLY A 140 0.59 7.36 -23.37
C GLY A 140 -0.34 6.18 -23.04
N GLY A 141 -1.65 6.36 -23.14
CA GLY A 141 -2.63 5.27 -22.95
C GLY A 141 -2.94 4.97 -21.48
N SER A 142 -2.62 5.90 -20.58
CA SER A 142 -3.06 5.87 -19.18
C SER A 142 -4.60 5.90 -19.07
N ALA A 143 -5.14 5.45 -17.95
CA ALA A 143 -6.57 5.50 -17.70
C ALA A 143 -7.05 6.95 -17.66
N ALA A 144 -8.01 7.27 -18.54
CA ALA A 144 -8.62 8.59 -18.55
C ALA A 144 -9.33 8.90 -17.22
N ASN A 145 -9.28 10.17 -16.83
CA ASN A 145 -9.88 10.76 -15.64
C ASN A 145 -9.30 10.23 -14.32
N GLN A 146 -7.98 10.05 -14.26
CA GLN A 146 -7.32 9.68 -13.00
C GLN A 146 -7.57 10.76 -11.95
N GLN A 147 -8.23 10.39 -10.87
CA GLN A 147 -8.50 11.31 -9.76
C GLN A 147 -7.27 11.38 -8.86
N ILE A 148 -6.66 12.55 -8.78
CA ILE A 148 -5.56 12.81 -7.86
C ILE A 148 -6.01 13.87 -6.87
N ASP A 149 -6.11 13.48 -5.60
CA ASP A 149 -6.47 14.39 -4.54
C ASP A 149 -5.21 15.07 -4.01
N PHE A 150 -5.22 16.40 -4.04
CA PHE A 150 -4.19 17.20 -3.39
C PHE A 150 -4.69 17.51 -1.99
N ASP A 151 -3.94 17.03 -1.00
CA ASP A 151 -4.24 17.25 0.40
C ASP A 151 -3.37 18.40 0.93
N PHE A 152 -3.99 19.53 1.22
CA PHE A 152 -3.35 20.69 1.83
C PHE A 152 -3.53 20.75 3.35
N GLY A 153 -4.01 19.68 3.99
CA GLY A 153 -4.29 19.61 5.43
C GLY A 153 -5.78 19.74 5.74
N THR A 154 -6.14 19.54 7.01
CA THR A 154 -7.54 19.60 7.44
C THR A 154 -7.99 21.03 7.60
N SER A 155 -9.01 21.44 6.83
CA SER A 155 -9.56 22.79 6.97
C SER A 155 -10.59 22.84 8.11
N ILE A 156 -10.54 23.91 8.92
CA ILE A 156 -11.41 24.07 10.10
C ILE A 156 -12.90 24.07 9.70
N THR A 157 -13.23 24.78 8.62
CA THR A 157 -14.61 25.02 8.20
C THR A 157 -15.11 24.00 7.17
N THR A 158 -14.26 23.39 6.34
CA THR A 158 -14.72 22.38 5.34
C THR A 158 -14.73 20.96 5.88
N ASP A 159 -13.78 20.60 6.76
CA ASP A 159 -13.58 19.21 7.15
C ASP A 159 -14.17 18.87 8.52
N ALA A 160 -14.70 19.87 9.24
CA ALA A 160 -15.54 19.82 10.46
C ALA A 160 -15.09 18.88 11.61
N SER A 161 -13.94 18.21 11.50
CA SER A 161 -13.60 17.05 12.32
C SER A 161 -12.30 17.20 13.11
N VAL A 162 -11.53 18.28 12.92
CA VAL A 162 -10.23 18.46 13.60
C VAL A 162 -10.04 19.91 14.02
N THR A 163 -9.84 20.13 15.33
CA THR A 163 -9.28 21.38 15.87
C THR A 163 -7.80 21.41 15.52
N GLY A 164 -7.41 22.19 14.51
CA GLY A 164 -6.01 22.22 14.08
C GLY A 164 -5.73 23.23 12.98
N GLY A 165 -6.12 22.92 11.73
CA GLY A 165 -5.76 23.73 10.56
C GLY A 165 -4.26 23.97 10.39
N LEU A 166 -3.42 23.20 11.07
CA LEU A 166 -1.96 23.35 11.16
C LEU A 166 -1.23 22.06 10.74
N ASP A 167 -1.96 21.05 10.30
CA ASP A 167 -1.46 19.75 9.87
C ASP A 167 -1.02 19.72 8.39
N GLY A 168 -1.35 20.76 7.61
CA GLY A 168 -0.88 20.93 6.25
C GLY A 168 -0.33 22.33 5.97
N VAL A 169 -0.89 23.03 5.00
CA VAL A 169 -0.44 24.37 4.64
C VAL A 169 -0.79 25.37 5.75
N THR A 170 0.11 26.32 5.98
CA THR A 170 -0.06 27.37 7.00
C THR A 170 0.39 28.70 6.43
N GLN A 171 -0.13 29.78 6.99
CA GLN A 171 0.27 31.14 6.63
C GLN A 171 0.84 31.86 7.84
N PHE A 172 2.16 32.03 7.85
CA PHE A 172 2.86 32.85 8.85
C PHE A 172 3.67 33.97 8.20
N ALA A 173 4.10 34.93 9.01
CA ALA A 173 5.00 35.98 8.56
C ALA A 173 6.39 35.36 8.25
N GLY A 174 6.80 35.40 6.99
CA GLY A 174 8.08 34.86 6.54
C GLY A 174 8.10 34.53 5.05
N GLN A 175 9.23 34.00 4.58
CA GLN A 175 9.35 33.44 3.24
C GLN A 175 8.67 32.07 3.20
N SER A 176 7.88 31.81 2.15
CA SER A 176 7.26 30.50 1.92
C SER A 176 8.32 29.44 1.59
N ALA A 177 8.14 28.24 2.15
CA ALA A 177 8.99 27.07 1.93
C ALA A 177 8.16 25.78 2.00
N VAL A 178 8.60 24.74 1.29
CA VAL A 178 8.03 23.39 1.41
C VAL A 178 8.71 22.66 2.56
N ASN A 179 7.95 22.31 3.59
CA ASN A 179 8.46 21.57 4.74
C ASN A 179 8.35 20.04 4.55
N ASN A 180 7.26 19.58 3.96
CA ASN A 180 7.01 18.17 3.68
C ASN A 180 6.20 18.05 2.38
N GLN A 181 6.50 17.00 1.61
CA GLN A 181 5.78 16.67 0.39
C GLN A 181 5.82 15.15 0.23
N THR A 182 4.65 14.52 0.18
CA THR A 182 4.51 13.07 0.07
C THR A 182 3.47 12.73 -0.98
N GLN A 183 3.67 11.62 -1.67
CA GLN A 183 2.74 11.09 -2.65
C GLN A 183 2.71 9.56 -2.57
N ASN A 184 1.61 8.94 -2.99
CA ASN A 184 1.36 7.50 -2.83
C ASN A 184 1.46 6.68 -4.14
N GLY A 185 1.80 7.34 -5.26
CA GLY A 185 2.09 6.69 -6.54
C GLY A 185 3.47 6.05 -6.57
N PHE A 186 3.64 5.09 -7.47
CA PHE A 186 4.90 4.37 -7.67
C PHE A 186 4.99 3.91 -9.12
N THR A 187 6.21 3.74 -9.61
CA THR A 187 6.44 3.17 -10.93
C THR A 187 6.01 1.70 -10.97
N THR A 188 5.76 1.18 -12.17
CA THR A 188 5.60 -0.26 -12.35
C THR A 188 6.86 -0.99 -11.87
N GLY A 189 6.66 -2.06 -11.10
CA GLY A 189 7.76 -2.85 -10.55
C GLY A 189 7.60 -4.33 -10.86
N THR A 190 8.71 -5.02 -11.08
CA THR A 190 8.75 -6.49 -11.16
C THR A 190 9.19 -7.06 -9.81
N LEU A 191 8.85 -8.31 -9.54
CA LEU A 191 9.23 -8.99 -8.30
C LEU A 191 10.75 -9.25 -8.29
N GLN A 192 11.46 -8.68 -7.32
CA GLN A 192 12.90 -8.88 -7.13
C GLN A 192 13.20 -10.02 -6.17
N ALA A 193 12.51 -10.05 -5.03
CA ALA A 193 12.79 -11.01 -3.97
C ALA A 193 11.51 -11.45 -3.27
N ILE A 194 11.55 -12.66 -2.73
CA ILE A 194 10.49 -13.22 -1.88
C ILE A 194 11.08 -13.46 -0.50
N GLY A 195 10.39 -12.95 0.52
CA GLY A 195 10.65 -13.23 1.92
C GLY A 195 9.52 -14.06 2.51
N VAL A 196 9.86 -14.94 3.45
CA VAL A 196 8.87 -15.66 4.28
C VAL A 196 9.07 -15.22 5.73
N GLY A 197 8.05 -14.61 6.31
CA GLY A 197 8.02 -14.20 7.71
C GLY A 197 7.76 -15.37 8.66
N ARG A 198 8.05 -15.17 9.95
CA ARG A 198 7.86 -16.21 10.99
C ARG A 198 6.39 -16.62 11.20
N ASN A 199 5.48 -15.71 10.88
CA ASN A 199 4.03 -15.92 10.86
C ASN A 199 3.54 -16.62 9.58
N GLY A 200 4.46 -17.09 8.71
CA GLY A 200 4.14 -17.73 7.45
C GLY A 200 3.72 -16.77 6.34
N ASN A 201 3.81 -15.45 6.55
CA ASN A 201 3.47 -14.46 5.53
C ASN A 201 4.55 -14.42 4.45
N ILE A 202 4.16 -14.56 3.19
CA ILE A 202 5.05 -14.49 2.03
C ILE A 202 4.98 -13.06 1.48
N THR A 203 6.07 -12.32 1.61
CA THR A 203 6.18 -10.92 1.17
C THR A 203 7.06 -10.84 -0.08
N GLY A 204 6.59 -10.14 -1.11
CA GLY A 204 7.36 -9.82 -2.30
C GLY A 204 7.95 -8.41 -2.21
N GLN A 205 9.24 -8.29 -2.47
CA GLN A 205 9.93 -7.01 -2.67
C GLN A 205 10.02 -6.74 -4.17
N PHE A 206 9.58 -5.56 -4.59
CA PHE A 206 9.50 -5.17 -6.00
C PHE A 206 10.57 -4.14 -6.37
N THR A 207 10.90 -4.04 -7.67
CA THR A 207 11.90 -3.10 -8.18
C THR A 207 11.57 -1.63 -7.93
N ASN A 208 10.30 -1.31 -7.72
CA ASN A 208 9.80 0.04 -7.41
C ASN A 208 9.89 0.38 -5.90
N GLY A 209 10.62 -0.42 -5.11
CA GLY A 209 10.80 -0.21 -3.67
C GLY A 209 9.60 -0.58 -2.81
N GLN A 210 8.50 -1.03 -3.42
CA GLN A 210 7.32 -1.47 -2.68
C GLN A 210 7.49 -2.90 -2.17
N THR A 211 6.96 -3.16 -0.97
CA THR A 211 6.81 -4.51 -0.44
C THR A 211 5.32 -4.83 -0.36
N ARG A 212 4.92 -6.00 -0.87
CA ARG A 212 3.53 -6.46 -0.79
C ARG A 212 3.45 -7.87 -0.24
N ASP A 213 2.41 -8.12 0.52
CA ASP A 213 2.03 -9.46 0.95
C ASP A 213 1.42 -10.20 -0.25
N LEU A 214 2.04 -11.31 -0.65
CA LEU A 214 1.63 -12.11 -1.80
C LEU A 214 0.72 -13.26 -1.38
N ALA A 215 1.12 -13.99 -0.34
CA ALA A 215 0.46 -15.20 0.10
C ALA A 215 0.78 -15.49 1.57
N ARG A 216 0.16 -16.53 2.12
CA ARG A 216 0.46 -16.98 3.48
C ARG A 216 0.42 -18.50 3.56
N ILE A 217 1.39 -19.06 4.26
CA ILE A 217 1.46 -20.48 4.58
C ILE A 217 0.50 -20.77 5.73
N ILE A 218 -0.38 -21.73 5.52
CA ILE A 218 -1.28 -22.26 6.54
C ILE A 218 -0.72 -23.58 7.04
N LEU A 219 -0.75 -23.78 8.36
CA LEU A 219 -0.35 -25.01 9.00
C LEU A 219 -1.58 -25.84 9.35
N ALA A 220 -1.41 -27.16 9.33
CA ALA A 220 -2.41 -28.11 9.78
C ALA A 220 -1.89 -28.84 11.01
N ASN A 221 -2.72 -28.93 12.05
CA ASN A 221 -2.45 -29.73 13.23
C ASN A 221 -3.52 -30.83 13.35
N PHE A 222 -3.14 -31.99 13.87
CA PHE A 222 -4.04 -33.11 14.11
C PHE A 222 -4.03 -33.44 15.59
N ASN A 223 -5.16 -33.90 16.13
CA ASN A 223 -5.24 -34.29 17.54
C ASN A 223 -4.35 -35.50 17.87
N ALA A 224 -4.24 -36.46 16.93
CA ALA A 224 -3.39 -37.63 17.08
C ALA A 224 -2.43 -37.78 15.88
N PRO A 225 -1.33 -37.00 15.82
CA PRO A 225 -0.40 -36.99 14.69
C PRO A 225 0.31 -38.33 14.47
N GLN A 226 0.54 -39.10 15.53
CA GLN A 226 1.14 -40.45 15.46
C GLN A 226 0.24 -41.49 14.76
N ARG A 227 -1.04 -41.16 14.50
CA ARG A 227 -2.01 -42.03 13.80
C ARG A 227 -2.23 -41.62 12.35
N LEU A 228 -1.40 -40.72 11.81
CA LEU A 228 -1.39 -40.39 10.40
C LEU A 228 -0.84 -41.59 9.60
N SER A 229 -1.39 -41.79 8.39
CA SER A 229 -0.89 -42.82 7.49
C SER A 229 0.22 -42.24 6.61
N ILE A 230 1.37 -42.92 6.56
CA ILE A 230 2.53 -42.54 5.76
C ILE A 230 2.24 -42.83 4.29
N GLN A 231 2.39 -41.83 3.42
CA GLN A 231 2.19 -41.95 1.98
C GLN A 231 3.52 -42.05 1.19
N GLY A 232 4.66 -42.03 1.90
CA GLY A 232 5.99 -41.98 1.31
C GLY A 232 6.44 -40.55 1.02
N SER A 233 7.71 -40.36 0.64
CA SER A 233 8.31 -39.05 0.31
C SER A 233 8.09 -37.96 1.38
N SER A 234 8.10 -38.35 2.65
CA SER A 234 7.80 -37.47 3.81
C SER A 234 6.37 -36.91 3.84
N LEU A 235 5.44 -37.47 3.05
CA LEU A 235 4.03 -37.11 3.04
C LEU A 235 3.23 -37.99 4.02
N PHE A 236 2.27 -37.35 4.67
CA PHE A 236 1.33 -37.98 5.60
C PHE A 236 -0.10 -37.67 5.16
N SER A 237 -1.01 -38.59 5.48
CA SER A 237 -2.44 -38.47 5.19
C SER A 237 -3.28 -38.67 6.45
N GLY A 238 -4.36 -37.90 6.56
CA GLY A 238 -5.33 -38.01 7.65
C GLY A 238 -6.05 -39.35 7.62
N THR A 239 -6.18 -39.99 8.78
CA THR A 239 -6.97 -41.21 8.98
C THR A 239 -8.16 -40.92 9.90
N GLN A 240 -9.13 -41.83 9.98
CA GLN A 240 -10.22 -41.70 10.95
C GLN A 240 -9.70 -41.64 12.40
N ALA A 241 -8.59 -42.33 12.69
CA ALA A 241 -7.98 -42.35 14.01
C ALA A 241 -7.14 -41.10 14.35
N SER A 242 -6.63 -40.38 13.34
CA SER A 242 -5.90 -39.11 13.56
C SER A 242 -6.84 -37.92 13.85
N GLY A 243 -8.10 -38.05 13.45
CA GLY A 243 -9.08 -36.96 13.46
C GLY A 243 -8.96 -36.04 12.24
N GLN A 244 -9.81 -35.00 12.22
CA GLN A 244 -9.82 -34.00 11.14
C GLN A 244 -8.67 -33.00 11.30
N PRO A 245 -8.12 -32.46 10.20
CA PRO A 245 -7.09 -31.42 10.26
C PRO A 245 -7.67 -30.11 10.81
N ILE A 246 -6.99 -29.53 11.80
CA ILE A 246 -7.25 -28.18 12.31
C ILE A 246 -6.28 -27.24 11.60
N LEU A 247 -6.82 -26.36 10.76
CA LEU A 247 -6.02 -25.38 10.03
C LEU A 247 -5.81 -24.12 10.86
N GLY A 248 -4.62 -23.54 10.79
CA GLY A 248 -4.30 -22.30 11.50
C GLY A 248 -3.10 -21.57 10.93
N GLN A 249 -2.90 -20.36 11.45
CA GLN A 249 -1.78 -19.51 11.08
C GLN A 249 -0.52 -19.91 11.86
N ALA A 250 0.64 -19.86 11.22
CA ALA A 250 1.91 -20.02 11.90
C ALA A 250 2.12 -18.94 12.97
N ALA A 251 2.86 -19.28 14.02
CA ALA A 251 3.15 -18.43 15.18
C ALA A 251 1.92 -17.94 15.98
N ARG A 252 0.78 -18.64 15.88
CA ARG A 252 -0.39 -18.45 16.78
C ARG A 252 -0.51 -19.57 17.80
N ALA A 253 -1.32 -19.36 18.84
CA ALA A 253 -1.60 -20.36 19.87
C ALA A 253 -2.00 -21.71 19.25
N GLY A 254 -1.28 -22.77 19.61
CA GLY A 254 -1.49 -24.13 19.08
C GLY A 254 -0.69 -24.46 17.80
N PHE A 255 0.09 -23.53 17.25
CA PHE A 255 0.91 -23.72 16.05
C PHE A 255 2.34 -23.20 16.23
N GLY A 256 3.32 -23.89 15.65
CA GLY A 256 4.71 -23.43 15.59
C GLY A 256 4.91 -22.23 14.66
N SER A 257 6.09 -21.60 14.73
CA SER A 257 6.51 -20.57 13.78
C SER A 257 7.22 -21.18 12.58
N VAL A 258 7.14 -20.53 11.43
CA VAL A 258 7.94 -20.90 10.24
C VAL A 258 9.32 -20.24 10.34
N LEU A 259 10.38 -20.98 10.03
CA LEU A 259 11.73 -20.43 9.88
C LEU A 259 12.08 -20.42 8.39
N SER A 260 12.26 -19.22 7.84
CA SER A 260 12.69 -19.08 6.45
C SER A 260 14.16 -19.48 6.29
N ASN A 261 14.51 -19.92 5.09
CA ASN A 261 15.87 -20.30 4.70
C ASN A 261 16.53 -21.32 5.65
N SER A 262 15.72 -22.19 6.25
CA SER A 262 16.15 -23.22 7.18
C SER A 262 15.52 -24.55 6.78
N ILE A 263 16.22 -25.65 7.03
CA ILE A 263 15.75 -27.00 6.76
C ILE A 263 15.72 -27.76 8.08
N GLU A 264 14.63 -28.48 8.33
CA GLU A 264 14.52 -29.38 9.48
C GLU A 264 15.27 -30.68 9.19
N LEU A 265 16.18 -31.08 10.09
CA LEU A 265 16.95 -32.29 9.98
C LEU A 265 16.21 -33.48 10.61
N SER A 266 16.66 -34.70 10.28
CA SER A 266 16.15 -35.91 10.91
C SER A 266 16.37 -35.87 12.42
N ASN A 267 15.41 -36.39 13.17
CA ASN A 267 15.48 -36.54 14.62
C ASN A 267 16.17 -37.84 15.08
N VAL A 268 16.74 -38.62 14.16
CA VAL A 268 17.37 -39.92 14.44
C VAL A 268 18.83 -39.74 14.89
N ASP A 269 19.19 -40.32 16.03
CA ASP A 269 20.59 -40.47 16.47
C ASP A 269 21.14 -41.83 16.02
N ILE A 270 22.19 -41.78 15.20
CA ILE A 270 22.82 -42.96 14.60
C ILE A 270 23.47 -43.86 15.66
N ALA A 271 24.00 -43.29 16.75
CA ALA A 271 24.67 -44.08 17.78
C ALA A 271 23.68 -44.96 18.54
N GLU A 272 22.53 -44.40 18.91
CA GLU A 272 21.46 -45.12 19.61
C GLU A 272 20.84 -46.21 18.73
N GLU A 273 20.53 -45.89 17.47
CA GLU A 273 19.98 -46.86 16.52
C GLU A 273 20.97 -48.02 16.23
N PHE A 274 22.27 -47.75 16.21
CA PHE A 274 23.28 -48.80 16.03
C PHE A 274 23.37 -49.75 17.23
N VAL A 275 23.30 -49.22 18.46
CA VAL A 275 23.27 -50.05 19.67
C VAL A 275 22.02 -50.91 19.71
N LYS A 276 20.87 -50.34 19.35
CA LYS A 276 19.60 -51.07 19.26
C LYS A 276 19.66 -52.21 18.25
N LEU A 277 20.26 -51.99 17.09
CA LEU A 277 20.50 -53.03 16.09
C LEU A 277 21.39 -54.16 16.63
N ILE A 278 22.44 -53.84 17.40
CA ILE A 278 23.28 -54.86 18.06
C ILE A 278 22.47 -55.64 19.10
N GLN A 279 21.63 -54.98 19.89
CA GLN A 279 20.77 -55.64 20.87
C GLN A 279 19.78 -56.59 20.20
N ASP A 280 19.11 -56.15 19.13
CA ASP A 280 18.18 -56.97 18.36
C ASP A 280 18.90 -58.17 17.73
N GLN A 281 20.13 -57.99 17.24
CA GLN A 281 20.96 -59.08 16.73
C GLN A 281 21.37 -60.08 17.83
N GLN A 282 21.78 -59.61 19.01
CA GLN A 282 22.10 -60.47 20.14
C GLN A 282 20.87 -61.25 20.62
N ALA A 283 19.71 -60.61 20.68
CA ALA A 283 18.44 -61.24 21.02
C ALA A 283 18.06 -62.32 19.99
N PHE A 284 18.20 -62.03 18.70
CA PHE A 284 17.96 -63.01 17.63
C PHE A 284 18.92 -64.21 17.74
N GLN A 285 20.22 -63.97 17.97
CA GLN A 285 21.20 -65.04 18.17
C GLN A 285 20.89 -65.89 19.41
N ALA A 286 20.47 -65.28 20.51
CA ALA A 286 20.06 -65.99 21.71
C ALA A 286 18.84 -66.88 21.43
N ASN A 287 17.81 -66.34 20.77
CA ASN A 287 16.61 -67.10 20.39
C ASN A 287 16.96 -68.26 19.44
N ALA A 288 17.85 -68.05 18.47
CA ALA A 288 18.30 -69.09 17.56
C ALA A 288 19.06 -70.21 18.28
N ARG A 289 19.91 -69.87 19.27
CA ARG A 289 20.60 -70.89 20.10
C ARG A 289 19.63 -71.69 20.97
N VAL A 290 18.56 -71.06 21.48
CA VAL A 290 17.51 -71.79 22.21
C VAL A 290 16.83 -72.80 21.28
N ILE A 291 16.57 -72.43 20.02
CA ILE A 291 16.00 -73.37 19.04
C ILE A 291 16.97 -74.51 18.75
N SER A 292 18.24 -74.23 18.42
CA SER A 292 19.20 -75.29 18.08
C SER A 292 19.45 -76.26 19.24
N THR A 293 19.57 -75.74 20.46
CA THR A 293 19.72 -76.59 21.65
C THR A 293 18.46 -77.43 21.92
N THR A 294 17.28 -76.92 21.59
CA THR A 294 16.04 -77.70 21.66
C THR A 294 16.01 -78.80 20.60
N GLU A 295 16.47 -78.53 19.38
CA GLU A 295 16.61 -79.53 18.31
C GLU A 295 17.57 -80.65 18.71
N ASP A 296 18.75 -80.30 19.25
CA ASP A 296 19.73 -81.27 19.74
C ASP A 296 19.14 -82.20 20.82
N LEU A 297 18.34 -81.64 21.75
CA LEU A 297 17.67 -82.43 22.79
C LEU A 297 16.58 -83.33 22.23
N LEU A 298 15.85 -82.89 21.20
CA LEU A 298 14.82 -83.72 20.55
C LEU A 298 15.46 -84.90 19.81
N ASP A 299 16.57 -84.67 19.10
CA ASP A 299 17.30 -85.73 18.42
C ASP A 299 17.83 -86.78 19.41
N GLU A 300 18.35 -86.35 20.56
CA GLU A 300 18.81 -87.27 21.62
C GLU A 300 17.66 -88.10 22.19
N VAL A 301 16.49 -87.49 22.44
CA VAL A 301 15.29 -88.22 22.91
C VAL A 301 14.82 -89.26 21.89
N VAL A 302 14.82 -88.93 20.60
CA VAL A 302 14.46 -89.87 19.53
C VAL A 302 15.43 -91.05 19.49
N ASN A 303 16.73 -90.81 19.67
CA ASN A 303 17.74 -91.85 19.71
C ASN A 303 17.65 -92.76 20.96
N LEU A 304 17.13 -92.25 22.08
CA LEU A 304 16.89 -93.04 23.31
C LEU A 304 15.67 -93.97 23.25
N THR A 305 14.71 -93.69 22.35
CA THR A 305 13.53 -94.56 22.13
C THR A 305 13.78 -95.74 21.18
N ARG A 306 15.03 -95.97 20.77
CA ARG A 306 15.43 -97.01 19.82
C ARG A 306 16.20 -98.13 20.50
#